data_AF-E9GKJ1-F1
#
_entry.id   AF-E9GKJ1-F1
#
_cell.length_a   1.000
_cell.length_b   1.000
_cell.length_c   1.000
_cell.angle_alpha   90.00
_cell.angle_beta   90.00
_cell.angle_gamma   90.00
#
_symmetry.space_group_name_H-M   'P 1'
#
loop_
_entity.id
_entity.type
_entity.pdbx_description
1 polymer ?
#
loop_
_entity_poly.entity_id
_entity_poly.type
_entity_poly.pdbx_seq_one_letter_code
_entity_poly.pdbx_strand_id
1 'polypeptide(L)'
;MAVMVYSSALRHLPAVVRRWCNNADKRTASLVEKFTSRCVSPVLCTLDLQFCSKTWDNMTVRVRPTAREVIATYKLNEEGSMELIMQLPANYPLGNIVVETGRKVGVTASQWRSWILQLQTFLMQQNGSILDGLSLWKRNVDKRFEGIEECCICYYVLHGSNYQLPKLSCRTCRKKFHAHCLYKWFSTSNNSTCPFCRNLF
;
A
#
# COMPACT_ATOMS: atom_id res chain seq x y z
N MET A 1 31.71 -11.07 18.02
CA MET A 1 31.06 -12.28 17.48
C MET A 1 29.56 -12.35 17.85
N ALA A 2 29.18 -12.30 19.13
CA ALA A 2 27.78 -12.40 19.57
C ALA A 2 26.82 -11.34 18.96
N VAL A 3 27.24 -10.07 18.85
CA VAL A 3 26.42 -9.00 18.25
C VAL A 3 26.10 -9.27 16.77
N MET A 4 27.05 -9.84 16.03
CA MET A 4 26.86 -10.17 14.62
C MET A 4 25.88 -11.33 14.44
N VAL A 5 25.98 -12.36 15.30
CA VAL A 5 25.04 -13.49 15.31
C VAL A 5 23.62 -13.00 15.66
N TYR A 6 23.49 -12.16 16.69
CA TYR A 6 22.21 -11.56 17.06
C TYR A 6 21.62 -10.69 15.93
N SER A 7 22.44 -9.84 15.31
CA SER A 7 22.00 -9.00 14.19
C SER A 7 21.58 -9.81 12.96
N SER A 8 22.30 -10.91 12.68
CA SER A 8 21.94 -11.86 11.62
C SER A 8 20.62 -12.57 11.93
N ALA A 9 20.42 -13.02 13.17
CA ALA A 9 19.16 -13.63 13.61
C ALA A 9 17.98 -12.66 13.49
N LEU A 10 18.16 -11.39 13.86
CA LEU A 10 17.16 -10.34 13.66
C LEU A 10 16.86 -10.10 12.18
N ARG A 11 17.86 -10.14 11.30
CA ARG A 11 17.67 -9.89 9.87
C ARG A 11 16.94 -11.03 9.17
N HIS A 12 17.29 -12.27 9.47
CA HIS A 12 16.81 -13.43 8.73
C HIS A 12 15.63 -14.14 9.41
N LEU A 13 15.54 -14.07 10.73
CA LEU A 13 14.53 -14.75 11.54
C LEU A 13 13.86 -13.81 12.56
N PRO A 14 13.44 -12.59 12.16
CA PRO A 14 12.90 -11.60 13.10
C PRO A 14 11.66 -12.12 13.85
N ALA A 15 10.81 -12.95 13.24
CA ALA A 15 9.63 -13.50 13.92
C ALA A 15 9.99 -14.44 15.08
N VAL A 16 11.08 -15.21 14.95
CA VAL A 16 11.58 -16.08 16.01
C VAL A 16 12.15 -15.25 17.16
N VAL A 17 12.97 -14.24 16.83
CA VAL A 17 13.57 -13.35 17.85
C VAL A 17 12.49 -12.55 18.58
N ARG A 18 11.48 -12.04 17.86
CA ARG A 18 10.30 -11.38 18.47
C ARG A 18 9.57 -12.30 19.43
N ARG A 19 9.30 -13.55 19.02
CA ARG A 19 8.62 -14.54 19.88
C ARG A 19 9.42 -14.83 21.14
N TRP A 20 10.74 -15.03 21.01
CA TRP A 20 11.62 -15.21 22.15
C TRP A 20 11.59 -13.99 23.09
N CYS A 21 11.73 -12.78 22.54
CA CYS A 21 11.73 -11.55 23.32
C CYS A 21 10.39 -11.33 24.07
N ASN A 22 9.27 -11.68 23.43
CA ASN A 22 7.93 -11.60 24.04
C ASN A 22 7.72 -12.60 25.19
N ASN A 23 8.45 -13.73 25.16
CA ASN A 23 8.38 -14.77 26.20
C ASN A 23 9.44 -14.59 27.30
N ALA A 24 10.39 -13.65 27.11
CA ALA A 24 11.41 -13.34 28.11
C ALA A 24 10.80 -12.54 29.27
N ASP A 25 11.48 -12.54 30.42
CA ASP A 25 11.09 -11.69 31.54
C ASP A 25 11.24 -10.20 31.17
N LYS A 26 10.50 -9.33 31.86
CA LYS A 26 10.44 -7.89 31.56
C LYS A 26 11.81 -7.21 31.58
N ARG A 27 12.72 -7.64 32.47
CA ARG A 27 14.05 -7.04 32.59
C ARG A 27 14.89 -7.41 31.37
N THR A 28 14.90 -8.69 31.00
CA THR A 28 15.59 -9.17 29.80
C THR A 28 15.05 -8.52 28.53
N ALA A 29 13.72 -8.51 28.34
CA ALA A 29 13.08 -7.88 27.18
C ALA A 29 13.47 -6.39 27.06
N SER A 30 13.42 -5.63 28.15
CA SER A 30 13.81 -4.20 28.15
C SER A 30 15.29 -3.98 27.81
N LEU A 31 16.19 -4.84 28.30
CA LEU A 31 17.61 -4.76 27.95
C LEU A 31 17.83 -5.05 26.46
N VAL A 32 17.17 -6.08 25.94
CA VAL A 32 17.21 -6.45 24.52
C VAL A 32 16.68 -5.34 23.63
N GLU A 33 15.54 -4.73 23.97
CA GLU A 33 14.97 -3.61 23.21
C GLU A 33 15.90 -2.40 23.16
N LYS A 34 16.48 -2.00 24.31
CA LYS A 34 17.43 -0.87 24.38
C LYS A 34 18.68 -1.15 23.57
N PHE A 35 19.26 -2.35 23.71
CA PHE A 35 20.43 -2.77 22.96
C PHE A 35 20.15 -2.78 21.46
N THR A 36 19.02 -3.35 21.05
CA THR A 36 18.61 -3.44 19.63
C THR A 36 18.45 -2.05 19.05
N SER A 37 17.68 -1.18 19.73
CA SER A 37 17.41 0.19 19.26
C SER A 37 18.67 1.00 19.05
N ARG A 38 19.66 0.85 19.95
CA ARG A 38 20.88 1.66 19.93
C ARG A 38 21.95 1.10 18.99
N CYS A 39 22.13 -0.21 18.97
CA CYS A 39 23.31 -0.83 18.37
C CYS A 39 23.01 -1.58 17.06
N VAL A 40 21.77 -2.02 16.84
CA VAL A 40 21.43 -2.92 15.73
C VAL A 40 20.44 -2.30 14.75
N SER A 41 19.38 -1.66 15.25
CA SER A 41 18.32 -1.06 14.42
C SER A 41 18.84 -0.04 13.40
N PRO A 42 19.77 0.89 13.71
CA PRO A 42 20.27 1.83 12.70
C PRO A 42 20.93 1.15 11.50
N VAL A 43 21.67 0.07 11.74
CA VAL A 43 22.35 -0.71 10.71
C VAL A 43 21.34 -1.48 9.86
N LEU A 44 20.43 -2.23 10.50
CA LEU A 44 19.42 -3.01 9.79
C LEU A 44 18.44 -2.13 9.00
N CYS A 45 17.97 -1.02 9.57
CA CYS A 45 17.14 -0.06 8.86
C CYS A 45 17.86 0.45 7.60
N THR A 46 19.11 0.89 7.71
CA THR A 46 19.86 1.38 6.54
C THR A 46 19.98 0.31 5.46
N LEU A 47 20.32 -0.92 5.85
CA LEU A 47 20.49 -2.05 4.93
C LEU A 47 19.19 -2.48 4.24
N ASP A 48 18.05 -2.47 4.93
CA ASP A 48 16.79 -2.92 4.33
C ASP A 48 16.14 -1.80 3.50
N LEU A 49 16.33 -0.55 3.91
CA LEU A 49 15.83 0.61 3.19
C LEU A 49 16.58 0.89 1.89
N GLN A 50 17.87 0.53 1.78
CA GLN A 50 18.66 0.75 0.56
C GLN A 50 18.08 0.02 -0.67
N PHE A 51 17.42 -1.12 -0.46
CA PHE A 51 16.84 -1.92 -1.55
C PHE A 51 15.44 -1.47 -1.96
N CYS A 52 14.81 -0.59 -1.17
CA CYS A 52 13.46 -0.11 -1.44
C CYS A 52 13.39 0.85 -2.64
N SER A 53 14.51 1.50 -2.99
CA SER A 53 14.63 2.45 -4.11
C SER A 53 14.81 1.80 -5.49
N LYS A 54 14.61 0.48 -5.62
CA LYS A 54 14.58 -0.19 -6.94
C LYS A 54 13.57 0.47 -7.87
N THR A 55 13.72 0.27 -9.18
CA THR A 55 12.75 0.75 -10.17
C THR A 55 11.45 -0.06 -10.09
N TRP A 56 10.32 0.64 -10.19
CA TRP A 56 9.00 0.05 -10.30
C TRP A 56 8.21 0.82 -11.38
N ASP A 57 7.32 0.16 -12.11
CA ASP A 57 6.64 0.78 -13.26
C ASP A 57 5.66 1.90 -12.84
N ASN A 58 4.53 1.52 -12.24
CA ASN A 58 3.47 2.45 -11.82
C ASN A 58 3.59 2.89 -10.36
N MET A 59 4.74 2.66 -9.73
CA MET A 59 4.96 2.97 -8.33
C MET A 59 6.29 3.70 -8.16
N THR A 60 6.34 4.68 -7.28
CA THR A 60 7.59 5.29 -6.83
C THR A 60 7.75 5.06 -5.34
N VAL A 61 8.98 4.86 -4.89
CA VAL A 61 9.28 4.64 -3.47
C VAL A 61 10.26 5.70 -3.01
N ARG A 62 9.88 6.43 -1.96
CA ARG A 62 10.71 7.43 -1.29
C ARG A 62 11.05 6.92 0.10
N VAL A 63 12.34 6.94 0.42
CA VAL A 63 12.85 6.52 1.72
C VAL A 63 13.30 7.74 2.50
N ARG A 64 13.00 7.78 3.81
CA ARG A 64 13.51 8.79 4.74
C ARG A 64 14.26 8.08 5.87
N PRO A 65 15.56 7.79 5.72
CA PRO A 65 16.31 6.99 6.69
C PRO A 65 16.32 7.58 8.09
N THR A 66 16.47 8.91 8.22
CA THR A 66 16.45 9.62 9.51
C THR A 66 15.11 9.48 10.23
N ALA A 67 14.01 9.54 9.48
CA ALA A 67 12.67 9.33 10.02
C ALA A 67 12.32 7.84 10.17
N ARG A 68 13.10 6.93 9.57
CA ARG A 68 12.82 5.49 9.43
C ARG A 68 11.50 5.21 8.70
N GLU A 69 11.24 6.00 7.66
CA GLU A 69 9.98 5.97 6.92
C GLU A 69 10.19 5.52 5.47
N VAL A 70 9.24 4.75 4.95
CA VAL A 70 9.12 4.40 3.54
C VAL A 70 7.76 4.83 3.03
N ILE A 71 7.76 5.63 1.98
CA ILE A 71 6.54 6.10 1.31
C ILE A 71 6.52 5.49 -0.08
N ALA A 72 5.52 4.68 -0.36
CA ALA A 72 5.23 4.19 -1.70
C ALA A 72 4.05 4.95 -2.28
N THR A 73 4.21 5.50 -3.48
CA THR A 73 3.16 6.20 -4.22
C THR A 73 2.88 5.43 -5.51
N TYR A 74 1.68 4.88 -5.63
CA TYR A 74 1.19 4.24 -6.85
C TYR A 74 0.42 5.25 -7.69
N LYS A 75 0.82 5.45 -8.94
CA LYS A 75 0.17 6.38 -9.88
C LYS A 75 -0.86 5.63 -10.71
N LEU A 76 -2.10 6.12 -10.71
CA LEU A 76 -3.19 5.58 -11.54
C LEU A 76 -3.39 6.42 -12.81
N ASN A 77 -3.32 7.73 -12.67
CA ASN A 77 -3.36 8.73 -13.74
C ASN A 77 -2.71 10.04 -13.23
N GLU A 78 -2.76 11.11 -14.02
CA GLU A 78 -2.13 12.40 -13.69
C GLU A 78 -2.63 12.99 -12.36
N GLU A 79 -3.91 12.79 -12.05
CA GLU A 79 -4.55 13.39 -10.86
C GLU A 79 -4.71 12.40 -9.69
N GLY A 80 -4.75 11.10 -9.93
CA GLY A 80 -5.08 10.05 -8.97
C GLY A 80 -3.90 9.17 -8.57
N SER A 81 -3.63 9.11 -7.26
CA SER A 81 -2.58 8.25 -6.68
C SER A 81 -3.04 7.60 -5.39
N MET A 82 -2.44 6.45 -5.07
CA MET A 82 -2.51 5.81 -3.77
C MET A 82 -1.17 5.91 -3.07
N GLU A 83 -1.19 6.06 -1.74
CA GLU A 83 0.01 6.13 -0.92
C GLU A 83 -0.04 5.16 0.25
N LEU A 84 1.08 4.48 0.45
CA LEU A 84 1.37 3.62 1.58
C LEU A 84 2.57 4.19 2.33
N ILE A 85 2.42 4.37 3.63
CA ILE A 85 3.51 4.84 4.49
C ILE A 85 3.82 3.74 5.49
N MET A 86 5.07 3.26 5.51
CA MET A 86 5.58 2.32 6.50
C MET A 86 6.58 3.01 7.39
N GLN A 87 6.29 3.05 8.69
CA GLN A 87 7.13 3.64 9.70
C GLN A 87 7.80 2.54 10.54
N LEU A 88 9.13 2.46 10.46
CA LEU A 88 9.91 1.48 11.19
C LEU A 88 10.13 1.98 12.64
N PRO A 89 9.96 1.10 13.64
CA PRO A 89 10.09 1.46 15.05
C PRO A 89 11.55 1.66 15.45
N ALA A 90 11.78 2.26 16.61
CA ALA A 90 13.13 2.51 17.10
C ALA A 90 13.93 1.23 17.38
N ASN A 91 13.25 0.16 17.78
CA ASN A 91 13.80 -1.16 18.03
C ASN A 91 13.64 -2.12 16.84
N TYR A 92 13.53 -1.63 15.60
CA TYR A 92 13.41 -2.47 14.40
C TYR A 92 14.50 -3.58 14.36
N PRO A 93 14.17 -4.85 14.06
CA PRO A 93 12.86 -5.38 13.66
C PRO A 93 12.00 -5.94 14.81
N LEU A 94 12.31 -5.66 16.08
CA LEU A 94 11.52 -6.20 17.20
C LEU A 94 10.14 -5.57 17.31
N GLY A 95 10.06 -4.24 17.22
CA GLY A 95 8.79 -3.53 17.27
C GLY A 95 7.97 -3.73 16.00
N ASN A 96 6.69 -3.37 16.09
CA ASN A 96 5.79 -3.38 14.95
C ASN A 96 6.12 -2.25 13.97
N ILE A 97 6.14 -2.57 12.68
CA ILE A 97 6.09 -1.54 11.63
C ILE A 97 4.67 -0.98 11.62
N VAL A 98 4.57 0.35 11.79
CA VAL A 98 3.29 1.04 11.68
C VAL A 98 3.04 1.30 10.20
N VAL A 99 1.87 0.90 9.72
CA VAL A 99 1.45 1.14 8.34
C VAL A 99 0.34 2.17 8.37
N GLU A 100 0.67 3.37 7.90
CA GLU A 100 -0.27 4.49 7.85
C GLU A 100 -0.92 4.60 6.47
N THR A 101 -2.09 5.23 6.48
CA THR A 101 -2.86 5.48 5.27
C THR A 101 -2.54 6.86 4.76
N GLY A 102 -1.85 6.94 3.61
CA GLY A 102 -1.75 8.19 2.87
C GLY A 102 -3.00 8.42 2.02
N ARG A 103 -2.82 9.01 0.82
CA ARG A 103 -3.90 9.15 -0.15
C ARG A 103 -4.46 7.78 -0.56
N LYS A 104 -5.79 7.65 -0.63
CA LYS A 104 -6.49 6.44 -1.12
C LYS A 104 -7.62 6.82 -2.07
N VAL A 105 -7.72 6.12 -3.19
CA VAL A 105 -8.67 6.41 -4.27
C VAL A 105 -9.23 5.11 -4.85
N GLY A 106 -10.50 5.06 -5.28
CA GLY A 106 -11.05 3.85 -5.91
C GLY A 106 -11.20 2.59 -5.02
N VAL A 107 -10.94 2.67 -3.71
CA VAL A 107 -11.03 1.55 -2.75
C VAL A 107 -11.95 1.88 -1.58
N THR A 108 -12.63 0.86 -1.06
CA THR A 108 -13.45 1.01 0.15
C THR A 108 -12.57 0.98 1.41
N ALA A 109 -13.07 1.53 2.52
CA ALA A 109 -12.35 1.49 3.79
C ALA A 109 -12.11 0.04 4.29
N SER A 110 -13.05 -0.88 4.03
CA SER A 110 -12.91 -2.29 4.38
C SER A 110 -11.81 -2.99 3.56
N GLN A 111 -11.81 -2.78 2.24
CA GLN A 111 -10.79 -3.35 1.35
C GLN A 111 -9.39 -2.85 1.71
N TRP A 112 -9.26 -1.55 1.98
CA TRP A 112 -7.99 -0.97 2.42
C TRP A 112 -7.52 -1.59 3.75
N ARG A 113 -8.39 -1.67 4.77
CA ARG A 113 -8.06 -2.31 6.05
C ARG A 113 -7.61 -3.76 5.87
N SER A 114 -8.26 -4.53 4.99
CA SER A 114 -7.85 -5.90 4.69
C SER A 114 -6.42 -5.96 4.12
N TRP A 115 -6.05 -5.06 3.21
CA TRP A 115 -4.69 -4.99 2.67
C TRP A 115 -3.66 -4.60 3.73
N ILE A 116 -3.98 -3.62 4.58
CA ILE A 116 -3.08 -3.22 5.68
C ILE A 116 -2.87 -4.37 6.65
N LEU A 117 -3.94 -5.09 7.01
CA LEU A 117 -3.83 -6.26 7.90
C LEU A 117 -2.96 -7.35 7.28
N GLN A 118 -3.18 -7.70 6.01
CA GLN A 118 -2.35 -8.69 5.31
C GLN A 118 -0.87 -8.29 5.31
N LEU A 119 -0.58 -7.02 5.05
CA LEU A 119 0.77 -6.49 5.05
C LEU A 119 1.40 -6.54 6.45
N GLN A 120 0.69 -6.14 7.48
CA GLN A 120 1.16 -6.21 8.87
C GLN A 120 1.44 -7.65 9.30
N THR A 121 0.53 -8.58 8.99
CA THR A 121 0.73 -10.02 9.25
C THR A 121 1.98 -10.53 8.55
N PHE A 122 2.15 -10.21 7.27
CA PHE A 122 3.30 -10.64 6.48
C PHE A 122 4.64 -10.13 7.06
N LEU A 123 4.75 -8.83 7.33
CA LEU A 123 5.96 -8.20 7.86
C LEU A 123 6.30 -8.67 9.29
N MET A 124 5.27 -8.88 10.12
CA MET A 124 5.47 -9.18 11.54
C MET A 124 5.54 -10.68 11.86
N GLN A 125 4.91 -11.54 11.06
CA GLN A 125 4.78 -12.97 11.38
C GLN A 125 5.49 -13.90 10.41
N GLN A 126 5.73 -13.48 9.16
CA GLN A 126 6.24 -14.37 8.10
C GLN A 126 7.68 -14.05 7.66
N ASN A 127 8.47 -13.38 8.50
CA ASN A 127 9.83 -12.92 8.18
C ASN A 127 9.92 -12.10 6.87
N GLY A 128 8.82 -11.47 6.45
CA GLY A 128 8.79 -10.68 5.22
C GLY A 128 9.64 -9.42 5.32
N SER A 129 10.38 -9.11 4.24
CA SER A 129 11.14 -7.86 4.16
C SER A 129 10.24 -6.66 3.81
N ILE A 130 10.73 -5.44 4.04
CA ILE A 130 10.04 -4.21 3.60
C ILE A 130 9.79 -4.23 2.09
N LEU A 131 10.78 -4.71 1.31
CA LEU A 131 10.70 -4.81 -0.14
C LEU A 131 9.59 -5.76 -0.60
N ASP A 132 9.44 -6.90 0.09
CA ASP A 132 8.38 -7.87 -0.18
C ASP A 132 7.01 -7.28 0.19
N GLY A 133 6.93 -6.53 1.30
CA GLY A 133 5.74 -5.80 1.70
C GLY A 133 5.30 -4.76 0.66
N LEU A 134 6.24 -3.99 0.11
CA LEU A 134 5.98 -3.05 -0.98
C LEU A 134 5.49 -3.79 -2.24
N SER A 135 6.10 -4.93 -2.56
CA SER A 135 5.71 -5.76 -3.71
C SER A 135 4.30 -6.35 -3.53
N LEU A 136 3.97 -6.82 -2.32
CA LEU A 136 2.65 -7.31 -1.96
C LEU A 136 1.59 -6.20 -2.10
N TRP A 137 1.87 -5.01 -1.58
CA TRP A 137 0.96 -3.88 -1.70
C TRP A 137 0.75 -3.48 -3.15
N LYS A 138 1.82 -3.33 -3.95
CA LYS A 138 1.72 -3.05 -5.38
C LYS A 138 0.85 -4.09 -6.09
N ARG A 139 1.06 -5.38 -5.85
CA ARG A 139 0.25 -6.45 -6.46
C ARG A 139 -1.23 -6.33 -6.10
N ASN A 140 -1.56 -5.96 -4.87
CA ASN A 140 -2.94 -5.74 -4.46
C ASN A 140 -3.57 -4.54 -5.19
N VAL A 141 -2.80 -3.46 -5.39
CA VAL A 141 -3.23 -2.30 -6.16
C VAL A 141 -3.39 -2.65 -7.65
N ASP A 142 -2.40 -3.30 -8.27
CA ASP A 142 -2.48 -3.74 -9.67
C ASP A 142 -3.75 -4.57 -9.90
N LYS A 143 -3.95 -5.61 -9.09
CA LYS A 143 -5.11 -6.51 -9.16
C LYS A 143 -6.44 -5.78 -8.94
N ARG A 144 -6.44 -4.66 -8.20
CA ARG A 144 -7.66 -3.89 -7.96
C ARG A 144 -8.15 -3.18 -9.21
N PHE A 145 -7.23 -2.74 -10.06
CA PHE A 145 -7.51 -1.97 -11.26
C PHE A 145 -7.39 -2.79 -12.55
N GLU A 146 -6.85 -4.00 -12.47
CA GLU A 146 -6.85 -4.98 -13.56
C GLU A 146 -8.26 -5.19 -14.13
N GLY A 147 -8.39 -5.04 -15.44
CA GLY A 147 -9.66 -5.24 -16.17
C GLY A 147 -10.72 -4.16 -15.97
N ILE A 148 -10.44 -3.06 -15.27
CA ILE A 148 -11.38 -1.95 -15.15
C ILE A 148 -11.31 -1.07 -16.40
N GLU A 149 -12.39 -1.06 -17.17
CA GLU A 149 -12.56 -0.14 -18.30
C GLU A 149 -12.68 1.32 -17.84
N GLU A 150 -12.15 2.23 -18.65
CA GLU A 150 -12.32 3.66 -18.48
C GLU A 150 -13.75 4.13 -18.78
N CYS A 151 -14.13 5.29 -18.25
CA CYS A 151 -15.41 5.89 -18.58
C CYS A 151 -15.42 6.39 -20.04
N CYS A 152 -16.42 6.01 -20.84
CA CYS A 152 -16.51 6.45 -22.24
C CYS A 152 -16.89 7.93 -22.45
N ILE A 153 -17.00 8.73 -21.38
CA ILE A 153 -17.25 10.19 -21.47
C ILE A 153 -15.96 10.97 -21.17
N CYS A 154 -15.30 10.66 -20.05
CA CYS A 154 -14.11 11.40 -19.62
C CYS A 154 -12.80 10.66 -19.88
N TYR A 155 -12.83 9.41 -20.36
CA TYR A 155 -11.66 8.58 -20.66
C TYR A 155 -10.72 8.34 -19.47
N TYR A 156 -11.27 8.33 -18.26
CA TYR A 156 -10.53 8.00 -17.06
C TYR A 156 -11.16 6.82 -16.30
N VAL A 157 -10.32 6.00 -15.66
CA VAL A 157 -10.76 4.97 -14.72
C VAL A 157 -11.26 5.59 -13.42
N LEU A 158 -10.61 6.66 -12.94
CA LEU A 158 -11.06 7.43 -11.79
C LEU A 158 -11.62 8.77 -12.24
N HIS A 159 -12.80 9.14 -11.74
CA HIS A 159 -13.35 10.46 -11.98
C HIS A 159 -12.51 11.55 -11.27
N GLY A 160 -12.16 12.63 -11.97
CA GLY A 160 -11.20 13.64 -11.47
C GLY A 160 -11.59 14.31 -10.15
N SER A 161 -12.89 14.54 -9.90
CA SER A 161 -13.32 15.26 -8.68
C SER A 161 -13.61 14.38 -7.46
N ASN A 162 -13.96 13.10 -7.66
CA ASN A 162 -14.48 12.25 -6.59
C ASN A 162 -13.85 10.85 -6.54
N TYR A 163 -12.92 10.56 -7.45
CA TYR A 163 -12.15 9.31 -7.51
C TYR A 163 -13.02 8.04 -7.49
N GLN A 164 -14.24 8.12 -8.02
CA GLN A 164 -15.10 6.96 -8.21
C GLN A 164 -14.77 6.24 -9.51
N LEU A 165 -15.06 4.94 -9.52
CA LEU A 165 -14.91 4.06 -10.69
C LEU A 165 -16.16 4.11 -11.58
N PRO A 166 -16.04 3.81 -12.88
CA PRO A 166 -17.18 3.78 -13.80
C PRO A 166 -18.01 2.52 -13.58
N LYS A 167 -18.97 2.60 -12.65
CA LYS A 167 -19.81 1.47 -12.25
C LYS A 167 -21.04 1.28 -13.13
N LEU A 168 -21.51 2.33 -13.79
CA LEU A 168 -22.71 2.25 -14.63
C LEU A 168 -22.36 1.64 -15.98
N SER A 169 -23.22 0.77 -16.48
CA SER A 169 -23.00 0.02 -17.72
C SER A 169 -24.25 0.15 -18.58
N CYS A 170 -24.08 0.53 -19.84
CA CYS A 170 -25.20 0.49 -20.78
C CYS A 170 -25.67 -0.97 -20.96
N ARG A 171 -26.99 -1.19 -20.97
CA ARG A 171 -27.57 -2.54 -21.14
C ARG A 171 -27.31 -3.11 -22.54
N THR A 172 -27.25 -2.25 -23.56
CA THR A 172 -27.07 -2.65 -24.96
C THR A 172 -25.60 -2.84 -25.32
N CYS A 173 -24.77 -1.80 -25.21
CA CYS A 173 -23.37 -1.87 -25.65
C CYS A 173 -22.36 -2.24 -24.56
N ARG A 174 -22.79 -2.42 -23.31
CA ARG A 174 -21.97 -2.79 -22.13
C ARG A 174 -20.86 -1.80 -21.74
N LYS A 175 -20.70 -0.68 -22.45
CA LYS A 175 -19.74 0.38 -22.12
C LYS A 175 -19.98 1.00 -20.74
N LYS A 176 -18.88 1.38 -20.08
CA LYS A 176 -18.84 1.84 -18.69
C LYS A 176 -18.82 3.36 -18.56
N PHE A 177 -19.46 3.86 -17.50
CA PHE A 177 -19.59 5.29 -17.22
C PHE A 177 -19.50 5.58 -15.72
N HIS A 178 -18.87 6.71 -15.35
CA HIS A 178 -19.03 7.27 -14.01
C HIS A 178 -20.46 7.78 -13.84
N ALA A 179 -21.02 7.60 -12.65
CA ALA A 179 -22.36 8.11 -12.34
C ALA A 179 -22.46 9.63 -12.56
N HIS A 180 -21.44 10.38 -12.18
CA HIS A 180 -21.40 11.83 -12.36
C HIS A 180 -21.36 12.24 -13.83
N CYS A 181 -20.49 11.63 -14.65
CA CYS A 181 -20.41 11.91 -16.08
C CYS A 181 -21.74 11.61 -16.80
N LEU A 182 -22.33 10.44 -16.50
CA LEU A 182 -23.57 10.02 -17.15
C LEU A 182 -24.77 10.88 -16.73
N TYR A 183 -24.87 11.23 -15.44
CA TYR A 183 -25.91 12.14 -14.95
C TYR A 183 -25.82 13.50 -15.63
N LYS A 184 -24.61 14.10 -15.68
CA LYS A 184 -24.38 15.36 -16.37
C LYS A 184 -24.78 15.27 -17.85
N TRP A 185 -24.43 14.17 -18.53
CA TRP A 185 -24.82 13.95 -19.92
C TRP A 185 -26.34 13.97 -20.10
N PHE A 186 -27.10 13.20 -19.31
CA PHE A 186 -28.56 13.17 -19.40
C PHE A 186 -29.21 14.52 -19.11
N SER A 187 -28.71 15.25 -18.12
CA SER A 187 -29.22 16.58 -17.79
C SER A 187 -28.97 17.59 -18.91
N THR A 188 -27.82 17.52 -19.60
CA THR A 188 -27.48 18.45 -20.68
C THR A 188 -28.15 18.06 -22.01
N SER A 189 -28.32 16.77 -22.30
CA SER A 189 -28.97 16.29 -23.53
C SER A 189 -30.51 16.28 -23.47
N ASN A 190 -31.07 16.47 -22.26
CA ASN A 190 -32.49 16.30 -21.97
C ASN A 190 -33.06 14.95 -22.45
N ASN A 191 -32.23 13.89 -22.40
CA ASN A 191 -32.64 12.51 -22.73
C ASN A 191 -31.79 11.48 -21.97
N SER A 192 -32.32 10.27 -21.80
CA SER A 192 -31.63 9.17 -21.10
C SER A 192 -30.96 8.18 -22.07
N THR A 193 -30.37 8.68 -23.16
CA THR A 193 -29.74 7.81 -24.17
C THR A 193 -28.24 7.63 -23.91
N CYS A 194 -27.74 6.42 -24.12
CA CYS A 194 -26.34 6.08 -23.96
C CYS A 194 -25.45 6.98 -24.86
N PRO A 195 -24.44 7.67 -24.30
CA PRO A 195 -23.53 8.53 -25.07
C PRO A 195 -22.82 7.81 -26.21
N PHE A 196 -22.60 6.50 -26.07
CA PHE A 196 -21.84 5.69 -27.03
C PHE A 196 -22.72 5.09 -28.14
N CYS A 197 -23.82 4.40 -27.77
CA CYS A 197 -24.65 3.67 -28.74
C CYS A 197 -26.03 4.29 -29.01
N ARG A 198 -26.37 5.40 -28.34
CA ARG A 198 -27.63 6.16 -28.48
C ARG A 198 -28.93 5.41 -28.15
N ASN A 199 -28.88 4.16 -27.73
CA ASN A 199 -30.03 3.44 -27.17
C ASN A 199 -30.41 4.00 -25.79
N LEU A 200 -31.65 3.78 -25.36
CA LEU A 200 -32.09 4.06 -24.00
C LEU A 200 -31.20 3.31 -23.00
N PHE A 201 -30.74 4.00 -21.96
CA PHE A 201 -29.70 3.50 -21.05
C PHE A 201 -30.20 2.43 -20.05
#